data_AF-A0A3N5K5Z3-F1
#
_entry.id   AF-A0A3N5K5Z3-F1
#
_cell.length_a   1.000
_cell.length_b   1.000
_cell.length_c   1.000
_cell.angle_alpha   90.00
_cell.angle_beta   90.00
_cell.angle_gamma   90.00
#
_symmetry.space_group_name_H-M   'P 1'
#
loop_
_entity.id
_entity.type
_entity.pdbx_description
1 polymer ?
#
loop_
_entity_poly.entity_id
_entity_poly.type
_entity_poly.pdbx_seq_one_letter_code
_entity_poly.pdbx_strand_id
1 'polypeptide(L)'
;MPSDAFARMDPTEDEAFYAFERKVVHIETGAIEALRTAYGEILPPHGRVLDLMSSWRSHLPHTGLGQVTGLRMNAAEMADNPQLDAWVVHNLNREPRLPFDDASFDAVVCAVSVQYLVAPVAVFTDV
;
A
#
# COMPACT_ATOMS: atom_id res chain seq x y z
N MET A 1 -5.94 -16.11 -18.16
CA MET A 1 -6.40 -14.73 -18.42
C MET A 1 -5.94 -14.30 -19.81
N PRO A 2 -6.62 -13.36 -20.47
CA PRO A 2 -6.09 -12.69 -21.66
C PRO A 2 -4.68 -12.14 -21.39
N SER A 3 -3.81 -12.13 -22.40
CA SER A 3 -2.40 -11.70 -22.26
C SER A 3 -2.25 -10.21 -21.94
N ASP A 4 -3.28 -9.41 -22.21
CA ASP A 4 -3.34 -7.96 -22.07
C ASP A 4 -4.25 -7.50 -20.92
N ALA A 5 -4.71 -8.43 -20.07
CA ALA A 5 -5.69 -8.14 -19.01
C ALA A 5 -5.26 -7.05 -18.01
N PHE A 6 -3.96 -6.77 -17.89
CA PHE A 6 -3.37 -5.76 -17.01
C PHE A 6 -2.51 -4.73 -17.77
N ALA A 7 -2.63 -4.67 -19.09
CA ALA A 7 -1.89 -3.69 -19.89
C ALA A 7 -2.38 -2.28 -19.58
N ARG A 8 -1.44 -1.33 -19.47
CA ARG A 8 -1.77 0.09 -19.28
C ARG A 8 -1.99 0.77 -20.62
N MET A 9 -2.87 1.78 -20.62
CA MET A 9 -3.00 2.67 -21.77
C MET A 9 -1.78 3.60 -21.92
N ASP A 10 -1.18 3.99 -20.80
CA ASP A 10 0.06 4.77 -20.74
C ASP A 10 1.23 3.85 -20.35
N PRO A 11 2.21 3.63 -21.24
CA PRO A 11 3.36 2.77 -20.97
C PRO A 11 4.51 3.50 -20.25
N THR A 12 4.34 4.76 -19.85
CA THR A 12 5.38 5.53 -19.14
C THR A 12 5.81 4.83 -17.85
N GLU A 13 7.10 4.94 -17.52
CA GLU A 13 7.68 4.37 -16.30
C GLU A 13 7.04 4.96 -15.03
N ASP A 14 6.80 4.11 -14.04
CA ASP A 14 6.17 4.51 -12.78
C ASP A 14 6.99 5.59 -12.06
N GLU A 15 8.32 5.53 -12.13
CA GLU A 15 9.24 6.49 -11.52
C GLU A 15 8.95 7.92 -11.99
N ALA A 16 8.60 8.12 -13.26
CA ALA A 16 8.24 9.44 -13.78
C ALA A 16 6.93 9.95 -13.17
N PHE A 17 5.95 9.05 -12.97
CA PHE A 17 4.72 9.39 -12.28
C PHE A 17 4.99 9.71 -10.81
N TYR A 18 5.69 8.85 -10.07
CA TYR A 18 5.92 8.98 -8.62
C TYR A 18 7.04 9.94 -8.22
N ALA A 19 7.74 10.56 -9.18
CA ALA A 19 8.79 11.56 -8.94
C ALA A 19 8.30 12.78 -8.13
N PHE A 20 7.01 13.12 -8.22
CA PHE A 20 6.42 14.24 -7.50
C PHE A 20 5.35 13.75 -6.52
N GLU A 21 5.34 14.35 -5.33
CA GLU A 21 4.32 14.06 -4.32
C GLU A 21 2.93 14.50 -4.79
N ARG A 22 1.94 13.67 -4.48
CA ARG A 22 0.51 13.92 -4.70
C ARG A 22 -0.23 13.63 -3.41
N LYS A 23 -0.19 14.61 -2.51
CA LYS A 23 -0.87 14.57 -1.20
C LYS A 23 -2.38 14.77 -1.33
N VAL A 24 -3.03 13.84 -2.01
CA VAL A 24 -4.48 13.78 -2.20
C VAL A 24 -5.03 12.59 -1.43
N VAL A 25 -6.19 12.79 -0.80
CA VAL A 25 -6.99 11.69 -0.27
C VAL A 25 -7.99 11.30 -1.35
N HIS A 26 -7.94 10.04 -1.80
CA HIS A 26 -8.65 9.58 -3.00
C HIS A 26 -10.10 9.12 -2.74
N ILE A 27 -10.50 9.02 -1.48
CA ILE A 27 -11.82 8.56 -1.07
C ILE A 27 -12.45 9.55 -0.09
N GLU A 28 -13.77 9.62 -0.09
CA GLU A 28 -14.51 10.51 0.80
C GLU A 28 -14.49 10.03 2.25
N THR A 29 -14.77 10.95 3.18
CA THR A 29 -14.73 10.69 4.63
C THR A 29 -15.54 9.47 5.06
N GLY A 30 -16.70 9.22 4.43
CA GLY A 30 -17.54 8.06 4.73
C GLY A 30 -16.83 6.72 4.48
N ALA A 31 -16.22 6.55 3.31
CA ALA A 31 -15.40 5.38 2.99
C ALA A 31 -14.19 5.24 3.92
N ILE A 32 -13.55 6.35 4.30
CA ILE A 32 -12.42 6.32 5.24
C ILE A 32 -12.85 5.75 6.60
N GLU A 33 -13.97 6.25 7.15
CA GLU A 33 -14.46 5.77 8.44
C GLU A 33 -14.95 4.32 8.37
N ALA A 34 -15.54 3.91 7.23
CA ALA A 34 -15.89 2.52 6.99
C ALA A 34 -14.66 1.61 6.94
N LEU A 35 -13.59 2.02 6.25
CA LEU A 35 -12.31 1.28 6.22
C LEU A 35 -11.69 1.18 7.61
N ARG A 36 -11.64 2.29 8.35
CA ARG A 36 -11.13 2.32 9.73
C ARG A 36 -11.88 1.35 10.63
N THR A 37 -13.20 1.36 10.55
CA THR A 37 -14.05 0.46 11.34
C THR A 37 -13.77 -0.99 10.98
N ALA A 38 -13.81 -1.33 9.68
CA ALA A 38 -13.55 -2.68 9.22
C ALA A 38 -12.15 -3.18 9.62
N TYR A 39 -11.11 -2.35 9.45
CA TYR A 39 -9.76 -2.67 9.87
C TYR A 39 -9.62 -2.85 11.37
N GLY A 40 -10.35 -2.07 12.18
CA GLY A 40 -10.37 -2.23 13.64
C GLY A 40 -10.99 -3.56 14.10
N GLU A 41 -11.87 -4.15 13.29
CA GLU A 41 -12.52 -5.43 13.57
C GLU A 41 -11.72 -6.65 13.09
N ILE A 42 -11.03 -6.53 11.95
CA ILE A 42 -10.37 -7.68 11.29
C ILE A 42 -8.86 -7.77 11.56
N LEU A 43 -8.18 -6.66 11.84
CA LEU A 43 -6.74 -6.67 12.03
C LEU A 43 -6.39 -7.22 13.43
N PRO A 44 -5.33 -8.04 13.55
CA PRO A 44 -4.92 -8.58 14.82
C PRO A 44 -4.48 -7.45 15.77
N PRO A 45 -5.02 -7.40 17.01
CA PRO A 45 -4.56 -6.43 18.01
C PRO A 45 -3.06 -6.55 18.24
N HIS A 46 -2.35 -5.43 18.27
CA HIS A 46 -0.90 -5.31 18.41
C HIS A 46 -0.08 -6.01 17.30
N GLY A 47 -0.72 -6.44 16.21
CA GLY A 47 -0.03 -7.06 15.09
C GLY A 47 0.81 -6.07 14.29
N ARG A 48 1.88 -6.58 13.68
CA ARG A 48 2.70 -5.88 12.69
C ARG A 48 1.96 -5.85 11.37
N VAL A 49 1.74 -4.65 10.83
CA VAL A 49 0.93 -4.45 9.61
C VAL A 49 1.80 -3.86 8.51
N LEU A 50 1.68 -4.43 7.31
CA LEU A 50 2.18 -3.81 6.08
C LEU A 50 1.04 -3.07 5.39
N ASP A 51 1.18 -1.75 5.24
CA ASP A 51 0.35 -0.95 4.32
C ASP A 51 0.98 -0.99 2.92
N LEU A 52 0.48 -1.91 2.11
CA LEU A 52 0.97 -2.22 0.78
C LEU A 52 0.47 -1.19 -0.22
N MET A 53 1.41 -0.61 -0.99
CA MET A 53 1.13 0.49 -1.90
C MET A 53 0.47 1.67 -1.16
N SER A 54 1.07 2.01 -0.01
CA SER A 54 0.63 3.04 0.94
C SER A 54 0.50 4.43 0.30
N SER A 55 0.17 5.43 1.10
CA SER A 55 0.14 6.83 0.71
C SER A 55 0.62 7.72 1.87
N TRP A 56 0.43 9.03 1.75
CA TRP A 56 0.58 9.95 2.88
C TRP A 56 -0.53 9.75 3.93
N ARG A 57 -1.55 8.92 3.67
CA ARG A 57 -2.61 8.51 4.60
C ARG A 57 -2.96 7.03 4.40
N SER A 58 -2.94 6.23 5.47
CA SER A 58 -3.18 4.77 5.44
C SER A 58 -4.62 4.34 5.74
N HIS A 59 -5.45 5.25 6.27
CA HIS A 59 -6.84 4.96 6.69
C HIS A 59 -6.97 3.83 7.73
N LEU A 60 -5.92 3.58 8.49
CA LEU A 60 -5.89 2.58 9.57
C LEU A 60 -6.62 3.09 10.83
N PRO A 61 -7.03 2.18 11.74
CA PRO A 61 -7.46 2.54 13.08
C PRO A 61 -6.42 3.42 13.79
N HIS A 62 -6.87 4.31 14.66
CA HIS A 62 -5.98 5.25 15.35
C HIS A 62 -5.11 4.58 16.43
N THR A 63 -5.55 3.46 16.98
CA THR A 63 -4.88 2.74 18.05
C THR A 63 -5.12 1.24 17.90
N GLY A 64 -4.36 0.44 18.65
CA GLY A 64 -4.59 -1.00 18.75
C GLY A 64 -3.75 -1.84 17.79
N LEU A 65 -3.02 -1.24 16.86
CA LEU A 65 -2.02 -1.94 16.04
C LEU A 65 -0.64 -1.95 16.71
N GLY A 66 0.22 -2.87 16.27
CA GLY A 66 1.64 -2.89 16.59
C GLY A 66 2.39 -1.96 15.64
N GLN A 67 3.51 -2.44 15.09
CA GLN A 67 4.30 -1.68 14.13
C GLN A 67 3.61 -1.64 12.76
N VAL A 68 3.51 -0.45 12.15
CA VAL A 68 2.99 -0.25 10.80
C VAL A 68 4.13 0.13 9.86
N THR A 69 4.33 -0.66 8.81
CA THR A 69 5.30 -0.37 7.76
C THR A 69 4.58 -0.03 6.46
N GLY A 70 4.94 1.06 5.80
CA GLY A 70 4.43 1.41 4.48
C GLY A 70 5.38 0.97 3.36
N LEU A 71 4.83 0.53 2.23
CA LEU A 71 5.58 0.31 1.00
C LEU A 71 4.98 1.15 -0.13
N ARG A 72 5.76 2.03 -0.74
CA ARG A 72 5.33 2.86 -1.89
C ARG A 72 6.53 3.26 -2.75
N MET A 73 6.31 3.99 -3.84
CA MET A 73 7.36 4.55 -4.69
C MET A 73 7.72 6.01 -4.38
N ASN A 74 7.06 6.66 -3.43
CA ASN A 74 7.32 8.06 -3.08
C ASN A 74 7.65 8.21 -1.58
N ALA A 75 8.92 8.50 -1.30
CA ALA A 75 9.42 8.65 0.07
C ALA A 75 8.82 9.86 0.81
N ALA A 76 8.60 10.98 0.11
CA ALA A 76 8.11 12.21 0.73
C ALA A 76 6.68 12.05 1.27
N GLU A 77 5.81 11.36 0.52
CA GLU A 77 4.47 11.04 0.98
C GLU A 77 4.47 10.11 2.19
N MET A 78 5.32 9.07 2.18
CA MET A 78 5.43 8.14 3.32
C MET A 78 6.01 8.82 4.56
N ALA A 79 6.98 9.72 4.41
CA ALA A 79 7.53 10.50 5.50
C ALA A 79 6.47 11.43 6.16
N ASP A 80 5.48 11.88 5.38
CA ASP A 80 4.37 12.72 5.85
C ASP A 80 3.16 11.90 6.37
N ASN A 81 3.25 10.58 6.39
CA ASN A 81 2.20 9.71 6.91
C ASN A 81 2.36 9.47 8.41
N PRO A 82 1.48 10.02 9.26
CA PRO A 82 1.59 9.91 10.71
C PRO A 82 1.22 8.51 11.25
N GLN A 83 0.73 7.60 10.40
CA GLN A 83 0.33 6.25 10.80
C GLN A 83 1.40 5.20 10.49
N LEU A 84 2.56 5.59 9.93
CA LEU A 84 3.66 4.69 9.64
C LEU A 84 4.78 4.83 10.68
N ASP A 85 5.28 3.71 11.17
CA ASP A 85 6.49 3.65 12.01
C ASP A 85 7.76 3.50 11.16
N ALA A 86 7.63 2.87 10.00
CA ALA A 86 8.70 2.67 9.03
C ALA A 86 8.15 2.68 7.59
N TRP A 87 9.02 2.89 6.61
CA TRP A 87 8.64 2.79 5.21
C TRP A 87 9.78 2.32 4.30
N VAL A 88 9.40 1.73 3.16
CA VAL A 88 10.31 1.25 2.12
C VAL A 88 9.88 1.79 0.76
N VAL A 89 10.84 2.34 0.00
CA VAL A 89 10.62 2.70 -1.40
C VAL A 89 10.84 1.50 -2.29
N HIS A 90 9.77 1.01 -2.94
CA HIS A 90 9.83 -0.20 -3.77
C HIS A 90 8.87 -0.11 -4.96
N ASN A 91 9.35 -0.49 -6.15
CA ASN A 91 8.55 -0.52 -7.38
C ASN A 91 8.12 -1.97 -7.69
N LEU A 92 6.87 -2.28 -7.36
CA LEU A 92 6.27 -3.61 -7.53
C LEU A 92 6.07 -4.03 -9.00
N ASN A 93 6.05 -3.09 -9.95
CA ASN A 93 5.96 -3.43 -11.37
C ASN A 93 7.32 -3.78 -11.97
N ARG A 94 8.41 -3.37 -11.32
CA ARG A 94 9.78 -3.76 -11.70
C ARG A 94 10.24 -4.99 -10.96
N GLU A 95 10.02 -5.04 -9.65
CA GLU A 95 10.35 -6.17 -8.78
C GLU A 95 9.09 -6.55 -7.99
N PRO A 96 8.31 -7.52 -8.47
CA PRO A 96 7.06 -7.93 -7.82
C PRO A 96 7.26 -8.53 -6.42
N ARG A 97 8.47 -9.03 -6.13
CA ARG A 97 8.80 -9.60 -4.82
C ARG A 97 8.90 -8.50 -3.78
N LEU A 98 8.30 -8.72 -2.61
CA LEU A 98 8.39 -7.83 -1.47
C LEU A 98 9.79 -7.89 -0.85
N PRO A 99 10.35 -6.74 -0.42
CA PRO A 99 11.69 -6.66 0.16
C PRO A 99 11.69 -7.00 1.66
N PHE A 100 10.97 -8.06 2.04
CA PHE A 100 10.81 -8.51 3.42
C PHE A 100 11.02 -10.02 3.53
N ASP A 101 11.39 -10.50 4.72
CA ASP A 101 11.44 -11.93 5.00
C ASP A 101 10.03 -12.52 5.13
N ASP A 102 9.88 -13.81 4.83
CA ASP A 102 8.62 -14.53 4.98
C ASP A 102 8.07 -14.39 6.42
N ALA A 103 6.74 -14.25 6.56
CA ALA A 103 6.06 -14.09 7.84
C ALA A 103 6.54 -12.89 8.70
N SER A 104 7.04 -11.83 8.05
CA SER A 104 7.42 -10.57 8.73
C SER A 104 6.24 -9.75 9.25
N PHE A 105 5.03 -9.98 8.75
CA PHE A 105 3.84 -9.22 9.12
C PHE A 105 2.71 -10.15 9.54
N ASP A 106 1.90 -9.69 10.49
CA ASP A 106 0.72 -10.39 10.97
C ASP A 106 -0.52 -10.08 10.10
N ALA A 107 -0.48 -8.96 9.35
CA ALA A 107 -1.47 -8.61 8.33
C ALA A 107 -0.89 -7.69 7.25
N VAL A 108 -1.49 -7.74 6.06
CA VAL A 108 -1.21 -6.82 4.94
C VAL A 108 -2.51 -6.16 4.51
N VAL A 109 -2.49 -4.84 4.36
CA VAL A 109 -3.62 -4.06 3.84
C VAL A 109 -3.24 -3.37 2.53
N CYS A 110 -4.23 -3.14 1.67
CA CYS A 110 -4.06 -2.47 0.39
C CYS A 110 -5.33 -1.67 0.10
N ALA A 111 -5.32 -0.37 0.41
CA ALA A 111 -6.47 0.51 0.21
C ALA A 111 -6.29 1.38 -1.04
N VAL A 112 -7.23 1.27 -1.99
CA VAL A 112 -7.35 2.14 -3.18
C VAL A 112 -6.07 2.36 -3.99
N SER A 113 -5.23 1.33 -4.08
CA SER A 113 -3.90 1.43 -4.67
C SER A 113 -3.54 0.34 -5.68
N VAL A 114 -4.30 -0.76 -5.76
CA VAL A 114 -3.97 -1.91 -6.64
C VAL A 114 -4.02 -1.59 -8.15
N GLN A 115 -4.73 -0.54 -8.55
CA GLN A 115 -5.13 -0.31 -9.95
C GLN A 115 -3.96 -0.01 -10.90
N TYR A 116 -2.78 0.37 -10.38
CA TYR A 116 -1.62 0.65 -11.24
C TYR A 116 -0.77 -0.59 -11.56
N LEU A 117 -0.99 -1.73 -10.90
CA LEU A 117 -0.16 -2.92 -11.10
C LEU A 117 -0.37 -3.54 -12.49
N VAL A 118 0.72 -3.86 -13.18
CA VAL A 118 0.71 -4.61 -14.46
C VAL A 118 0.87 -6.11 -14.28
N ALA A 119 1.31 -6.55 -13.10
CA ALA A 119 1.46 -7.96 -12.75
C ALA A 119 0.88 -8.26 -11.34
N PRO A 120 -0.38 -7.93 -11.05
CA PRO A 120 -0.94 -8.03 -9.69
C PRO A 120 -0.90 -9.45 -9.14
N VAL A 121 -1.08 -10.47 -9.98
CA VAL A 121 -1.01 -11.88 -9.55
C VAL A 121 0.39 -12.23 -9.01
N ALA A 122 1.45 -11.73 -9.64
CA ALA A 122 2.82 -11.97 -9.18
C ALA A 122 3.07 -11.31 -7.82
N VAL A 123 2.61 -10.06 -7.65
CA VAL A 123 2.72 -9.33 -6.38
C VAL A 123 1.97 -10.04 -5.25
N PHE A 124 0.69 -10.39 -5.47
CA PHE A 124 -0.12 -11.02 -4.42
C PHE A 124 0.21 -12.50 -4.16
N THR A 125 1.07 -13.12 -4.96
CA THR A 125 1.62 -14.45 -4.64
C THR A 125 2.64 -14.36 -3.51
N ASP A 126 3.25 -13.19 -3.29
CA ASP A 126 4.29 -12.93 -2.29
C ASP A 126 3.73 -12.28 -1.00
N VAL A 127 2.39 -12.15 -0.91
CA VAL A 127 1.64 -11.63 0.26
C VAL A 127 1.01 -12.80 1.01
#